data_AF-A0A7T4TCN0-F1
#
_entry.id   AF-A0A7T4TCN0-F1
#
_cell.length_a   1.000
_cell.length_b   1.000
_cell.length_c   1.000
_cell.angle_alpha   90.00
_cell.angle_beta   90.00
_cell.angle_gamma   90.00
#
_symmetry.space_group_name_H-M   'P 1'
#
loop_
_entity.id
_entity.type
_entity.pdbx_description
1 polymer ?
#
loop_
_entity_poly.entity_id
_entity_poly.type
_entity_poly.pdbx_seq_one_letter_code
_entity_poly.pdbx_strand_id
1 'polypeptide(L)'
;MRKMSASCAAKAIPAYGTSIVRASARDLHRFSPRLRRLLGIGVLAASAGSVSAFGEAAGFAAVTPDHPITLSQDSGAHAAFRTEWWYATGWLTTPDHQPLGFQITFFRSATGHDAADPSAFAPSQLIIAHAALSDPVVGHLAHDQRIGRQGFGLAYAQPANTDVKLDAWKIIRAADGHYNVNVDTNGFSLHLTLTPTQAPLIQGERGYSRKGPRPEQASYYYSEPQLRVSGNVVRPNAGGSSSSHGETTVTGMAWLDHEWSSTLLDADAVGWDWLGANLVDGSALMAFKVRGRNGHSMWAHAALRDAMGRVTTFDPNQVDFTPVRTWRSPRTNTSYPVSMSVKTGALMWRLDPLMDDQELDSRQSTGAVYWEGAVRVNREGAEVGRGYLELTGYADALRTGRR
;
A
#
# COMPACT_ATOMS: atom_id res chain seq x y z
N MET A 1 15.55 -18.59 -57.69
CA MET A 1 16.39 -17.49 -58.22
C MET A 1 16.84 -16.62 -57.06
N ARG A 2 18.18 -16.42 -56.91
CA ARG A 2 18.96 -15.49 -56.03
C ARG A 2 18.59 -15.48 -54.53
N LYS A 3 19.33 -16.07 -53.58
CA LYS A 3 20.73 -15.91 -53.12
C LYS A 3 21.20 -14.45 -52.97
N MET A 4 21.39 -14.02 -51.71
CA MET A 4 22.58 -13.26 -51.29
C MET A 4 22.85 -13.48 -49.79
N SER A 5 24.11 -13.80 -49.53
CA SER A 5 24.77 -14.03 -48.24
C SER A 5 25.79 -12.91 -48.06
N ALA A 6 26.02 -12.45 -46.83
CA ALA A 6 27.28 -11.81 -46.47
C ALA A 6 27.58 -12.02 -44.98
N SER A 7 28.73 -12.64 -44.73
CA SER A 7 29.42 -12.82 -43.45
C SER A 7 30.79 -12.16 -43.58
N CYS A 8 31.25 -11.47 -42.54
CA CYS A 8 32.66 -11.31 -42.11
C CYS A 8 32.66 -10.42 -40.85
N ALA A 9 33.04 -10.89 -39.65
CA ALA A 9 34.36 -11.28 -39.13
C ALA A 9 35.09 -10.14 -38.37
N ALA A 10 35.16 -10.34 -37.05
CA ALA A 10 36.20 -10.05 -36.06
C ALA A 10 37.11 -8.80 -36.15
N LYS A 11 37.17 -8.05 -35.04
CA LYS A 11 38.45 -7.60 -34.45
C LYS A 11 38.33 -7.43 -32.93
N ALA A 12 39.39 -7.82 -32.24
CA ALA A 12 39.50 -8.03 -30.80
C ALA A 12 40.41 -6.95 -30.15
N ILE A 13 40.10 -6.61 -28.88
CA ILE A 13 41.02 -6.39 -27.71
C ILE A 13 41.99 -5.16 -27.81
N PRO A 14 42.30 -4.39 -26.72
CA PRO A 14 42.55 -4.87 -25.35
C PRO A 14 41.98 -4.10 -24.15
N ALA A 15 41.97 -4.87 -23.07
CA ALA A 15 41.92 -4.45 -21.67
C ALA A 15 43.19 -3.72 -21.24
N TYR A 16 43.05 -2.76 -20.32
CA TYR A 16 44.13 -2.30 -19.46
C TYR A 16 43.85 -2.74 -18.03
N GLY A 17 44.79 -3.52 -17.50
CA GLY A 17 44.90 -3.82 -16.07
C GLY A 17 46.08 -3.07 -15.44
N THR A 18 46.22 -3.29 -14.12
CA THR A 18 47.33 -2.92 -13.22
C THR A 18 47.42 -1.42 -12.87
N SER A 19 47.55 -1.00 -11.61
CA SER A 19 48.40 -1.54 -10.57
C SER A 19 47.93 -1.13 -9.16
N ILE A 20 48.09 -2.06 -8.21
CA ILE A 20 48.04 -1.85 -6.76
C ILE A 20 49.39 -1.26 -6.33
N VAL A 21 49.38 -0.14 -5.61
CA VAL A 21 50.55 0.31 -4.84
C VAL A 21 50.16 0.43 -3.38
N ARG A 22 50.70 -0.48 -2.55
CA ARG A 22 50.82 -0.36 -1.10
C ARG A 22 51.88 0.71 -0.80
N ALA A 23 51.58 1.62 0.14
CA ALA A 23 52.60 2.43 0.80
C ALA A 23 52.63 2.11 2.30
N SER A 24 53.85 1.93 2.78
CA SER A 24 54.29 1.43 4.08
C SER A 24 54.28 2.52 5.16
N ALA A 25 54.13 2.11 6.42
CA ALA A 25 54.43 2.89 7.62
C ALA A 25 55.95 2.95 7.92
N ARG A 26 56.31 3.79 8.92
CA ARG A 26 57.62 4.08 9.56
C ARG A 26 58.33 5.34 9.00
N ASP A 27 58.95 6.23 9.78
CA ASP A 27 59.21 6.33 11.22
C ASP A 27 59.70 7.75 11.56
N LEU A 28 59.49 8.17 12.81
CA LEU A 28 60.36 8.99 13.69
C LEU A 28 60.95 10.34 13.21
N HIS A 29 60.60 11.42 13.94
CA HIS A 29 61.61 12.14 14.73
C HIS A 29 61.00 12.94 15.90
N ARG A 30 61.56 12.65 17.08
CA ARG A 30 61.37 13.36 18.36
C ARG A 30 62.11 14.70 18.35
N PHE A 31 61.55 15.73 18.99
CA PHE A 31 62.30 16.62 19.89
C PHE A 31 61.43 17.03 21.08
N SER A 32 62.11 17.25 22.19
CA SER A 32 61.64 17.13 23.58
C SER A 32 61.62 18.50 24.29
N PRO A 33 61.21 18.59 25.57
CA PRO A 33 60.51 19.74 26.16
C PRO A 33 61.37 20.66 27.04
N ARG A 34 60.80 21.80 27.49
CA ARG A 34 60.84 22.41 28.85
C ARG A 34 60.46 23.90 28.78
N LEU A 35 59.35 24.35 29.38
CA LEU A 35 59.12 24.74 30.79
C LEU A 35 59.52 26.19 31.13
N ARG A 36 58.55 27.08 31.43
CA ARG A 36 58.46 27.89 32.69
C ARG A 36 57.32 28.93 32.72
N ARG A 37 56.41 28.70 33.68
CA ARG A 37 55.60 29.55 34.60
C ARG A 37 55.48 31.10 34.47
N LEU A 38 54.21 31.52 34.64
CA LEU A 38 53.60 32.66 35.42
C LEU A 38 53.99 34.10 34.99
N LEU A 39 53.10 35.06 34.73
CA LEU A 39 52.03 35.67 35.56
C LEU A 39 51.26 36.72 34.69
N GLY A 40 49.98 37.03 34.97
CA GLY A 40 49.39 38.34 34.57
C GLY A 40 47.99 38.38 33.94
N ILE A 41 46.95 38.39 34.79
CA ILE A 41 45.72 39.20 34.78
C ILE A 41 44.96 39.43 33.44
N GLY A 42 43.70 38.96 33.44
CA GLY A 42 42.55 39.77 32.97
C GLY A 42 41.96 39.42 31.62
N VAL A 43 40.75 38.84 31.64
CA VAL A 43 39.52 39.27 30.93
C VAL A 43 38.56 38.08 30.84
N LEU A 44 37.34 38.28 31.34
CA LEU A 44 36.18 37.41 31.15
C LEU A 44 35.98 37.14 29.65
N ALA A 45 36.02 35.88 29.24
CA ALA A 45 35.41 35.43 28.00
C ALA A 45 34.63 34.16 28.32
N ALA A 46 33.31 34.26 28.20
CA ALA A 46 32.37 33.17 28.39
C ALA A 46 32.78 31.97 27.55
N SER A 47 33.03 30.85 28.22
CA SER A 47 33.10 29.53 27.59
C SER A 47 31.70 29.16 27.11
N ALA A 48 31.32 29.64 25.93
CA ALA A 48 30.24 29.03 25.15
C ALA A 48 30.76 27.68 24.68
N GLY A 49 30.48 26.64 25.46
CA GLY A 49 30.53 25.27 24.95
C GLY A 49 29.61 25.22 23.74
N SER A 50 30.19 25.17 22.54
CA SER A 50 29.47 24.77 21.34
C SER A 50 29.10 23.32 21.54
N VAL A 51 27.97 23.07 22.20
CA VAL A 51 27.26 21.82 22.05
C VAL A 51 26.89 21.81 20.57
N SER A 52 27.64 21.04 19.79
CA SER A 52 27.15 20.57 18.50
C SER A 52 25.86 19.83 18.80
N ALA A 53 24.74 20.55 18.70
CA ALA A 53 23.46 19.93 18.49
C ALA A 53 23.59 19.26 17.13
N PHE A 54 24.05 18.02 17.13
CA PHE A 54 23.70 17.09 16.07
C PHE A 54 22.18 17.13 16.03
N GLY A 55 21.63 17.76 15.00
CA GLY A 55 20.21 17.76 14.75
C GLY A 55 19.77 16.30 14.74
N GLU A 56 19.06 15.91 15.79
CA GLU A 56 18.35 14.65 15.82
C GLU A 56 17.43 14.69 14.60
N ALA A 57 17.64 13.78 13.65
CA ALA A 57 16.74 13.65 12.51
C ALA A 57 15.33 13.56 13.08
N ALA A 58 14.48 14.54 12.76
CA ALA A 58 13.14 14.62 13.32
C ALA A 58 12.44 13.28 13.06
N GLY A 59 12.21 12.51 14.13
CA GLY A 59 11.58 11.19 14.03
C GLY A 59 10.16 11.32 13.48
N PHE A 60 9.67 10.27 12.82
CA PHE A 60 8.26 10.23 12.40
C PHE A 60 7.32 10.24 13.61
N ALA A 61 6.14 10.84 13.46
CA ALA A 61 5.12 10.87 14.50
C ALA A 61 4.69 9.45 14.90
N ALA A 62 4.49 9.20 16.19
CA ALA A 62 4.01 7.91 16.69
C ALA A 62 2.48 7.81 16.60
N VAL A 63 1.97 6.59 16.47
CA VAL A 63 0.53 6.29 16.58
C VAL A 63 0.21 6.04 18.05
N THR A 64 -0.77 6.76 18.59
CA THR A 64 -1.14 6.75 20.01
C THR A 64 -2.66 6.66 20.17
N PRO A 65 -3.19 6.07 21.26
CA PRO A 65 -4.62 5.82 21.41
C PRO A 65 -5.47 7.06 21.78
N ASP A 66 -4.83 8.20 22.02
CA ASP A 66 -5.42 9.46 22.46
C ASP A 66 -5.83 10.40 21.32
N HIS A 67 -5.56 10.05 20.07
CA HIS A 67 -5.95 10.81 18.89
C HIS A 67 -7.19 10.18 18.21
N PRO A 68 -8.40 10.71 18.45
CA PRO A 68 -9.60 10.24 17.77
C PRO A 68 -9.64 10.74 16.33
N ILE A 69 -10.03 9.88 15.39
CA ILE A 69 -10.18 10.24 13.98
C ILE A 69 -11.44 11.10 13.75
N THR A 70 -11.29 12.19 13.00
CA THR A 70 -12.37 13.04 12.49
C THR A 70 -12.15 13.38 11.01
N LEU A 71 -13.10 13.08 10.12
CA LEU A 71 -12.90 13.25 8.67
C LEU A 71 -12.62 14.68 8.22
N SER A 72 -13.07 15.69 8.95
CA SER A 72 -12.76 17.09 8.61
C SER A 72 -11.28 17.44 8.75
N GLN A 73 -10.54 16.68 9.55
CA GLN A 73 -9.10 16.85 9.77
C GLN A 73 -8.30 15.73 9.10
N ASP A 74 -8.83 14.51 9.14
CA ASP A 74 -8.07 13.29 8.84
C ASP A 74 -8.44 12.64 7.49
N SER A 75 -9.22 13.32 6.65
CA SER A 75 -9.45 12.86 5.27
C SER A 75 -8.25 13.16 4.36
N GLY A 76 -7.42 14.13 4.71
CA GLY A 76 -6.20 14.47 3.97
C GLY A 76 -4.98 13.67 4.41
N ALA A 77 -3.84 14.02 3.83
CA ALA A 77 -2.57 13.33 4.05
C ALA A 77 -1.85 13.74 5.35
N HIS A 78 -1.37 12.76 6.10
CA HIS A 78 -0.68 12.96 7.38
C HIS A 78 0.84 12.87 7.23
N ALA A 79 1.47 13.91 6.65
CA ALA A 79 2.89 13.90 6.24
C ALA A 79 3.91 13.63 7.35
N ALA A 80 3.53 13.84 8.62
CA ALA A 80 4.38 13.55 9.79
C ALA A 80 4.58 12.04 10.04
N PHE A 81 3.71 11.19 9.48
CA PHE A 81 3.81 9.73 9.60
C PHE A 81 4.62 9.11 8.48
N ARG A 82 5.25 7.97 8.74
CA ARG A 82 6.08 7.30 7.74
C ARG A 82 5.30 6.79 6.54
N THR A 83 4.13 6.23 6.77
CA THR A 83 3.34 5.51 5.76
C THR A 83 1.88 5.93 5.79
N GLU A 84 1.24 5.97 4.63
CA GLU A 84 -0.19 6.25 4.50
C GLU A 84 -0.76 5.59 3.24
N TRP A 85 -2.02 5.15 3.30
CA TRP A 85 -2.70 4.35 2.30
C TRP A 85 -4.07 4.93 1.99
N TRP A 86 -4.42 5.00 0.70
CA TRP A 86 -5.79 5.15 0.22
C TRP A 86 -6.09 3.95 -0.66
N TYR A 87 -6.93 3.05 -0.20
CA TYR A 87 -7.19 1.77 -0.86
C TYR A 87 -8.68 1.63 -1.17
N ALA A 88 -9.03 1.86 -2.43
CA ALA A 88 -10.38 1.72 -2.94
C ALA A 88 -10.54 0.36 -3.63
N THR A 89 -11.49 -0.45 -3.19
CA THR A 89 -11.85 -1.73 -3.80
C THR A 89 -13.33 -1.75 -4.15
N GLY A 90 -13.74 -2.46 -5.19
CA GLY A 90 -15.15 -2.51 -5.51
C GLY A 90 -15.57 -3.47 -6.61
N TRP A 91 -16.88 -3.64 -6.67
CA TRP A 91 -17.55 -4.42 -7.70
C TRP A 91 -18.36 -3.50 -8.59
N LEU A 92 -18.21 -3.69 -9.90
CA LEU A 92 -18.94 -2.99 -10.94
C LEU A 92 -19.87 -3.97 -11.65
N THR A 93 -20.95 -3.43 -12.20
CA THR A 93 -21.92 -4.12 -13.03
C THR A 93 -22.08 -3.32 -14.31
N THR A 94 -21.85 -3.96 -15.44
CA THR A 94 -22.04 -3.41 -16.77
C THR A 94 -23.53 -3.41 -17.17
N PRO A 95 -23.94 -2.75 -18.27
CA PRO A 95 -25.33 -2.72 -18.71
C PRO A 95 -25.88 -4.11 -19.10
N ASP A 96 -25.00 -5.02 -19.51
CA ASP A 96 -25.29 -6.43 -19.79
C ASP A 96 -25.14 -7.35 -18.56
N HIS A 97 -25.14 -6.75 -17.35
CA HIS A 97 -25.11 -7.44 -16.05
C HIS A 97 -23.84 -8.27 -15.79
N GLN A 98 -22.74 -7.99 -16.47
CA GLN A 98 -21.47 -8.66 -16.22
C GLN A 98 -20.77 -8.02 -15.02
N PRO A 99 -20.23 -8.85 -14.09
CA PRO A 99 -19.48 -8.35 -12.95
C PRO A 99 -18.04 -8.02 -13.35
N LEU A 100 -17.54 -6.88 -12.87
CA LEU A 100 -16.12 -6.57 -12.86
C LEU A 100 -15.68 -6.28 -11.42
N GLY A 101 -14.45 -6.63 -11.08
CA GLY A 101 -13.79 -6.12 -9.89
C GLY A 101 -12.86 -4.96 -10.25
N PHE A 102 -12.67 -4.00 -9.36
CA PHE A 102 -11.56 -3.06 -9.47
C PHE A 102 -10.92 -2.81 -8.11
N GLN A 103 -9.63 -2.46 -8.13
CA GLN A 103 -9.00 -1.79 -6.99
C GLN A 103 -8.08 -0.67 -7.47
N ILE A 104 -7.94 0.35 -6.63
CA ILE A 104 -6.99 1.44 -6.78
C ILE A 104 -6.36 1.70 -5.43
N THR A 105 -5.03 1.64 -5.40
CA THR A 105 -4.23 1.89 -4.20
C THR A 105 -3.32 3.09 -4.46
N PHE A 106 -3.32 4.06 -3.56
CA PHE A 106 -2.24 5.02 -3.40
C PHE A 106 -1.55 4.76 -2.06
N PHE A 107 -0.22 4.71 -2.09
CA PHE A 107 0.61 4.54 -0.91
C PHE A 107 1.64 5.67 -0.86
N ARG A 108 1.67 6.40 0.25
CA ARG A 108 2.71 7.39 0.54
C ARG A 108 3.72 6.78 1.49
N SER A 109 5.01 6.89 1.16
CA SER A 109 6.11 6.55 2.07
C SER A 109 7.09 7.70 2.20
N ALA A 110 7.28 8.17 3.42
CA ALA A 110 8.38 9.03 3.76
C ALA A 110 9.69 8.23 3.79
N THR A 111 10.76 8.78 3.22
CA THR A 111 12.05 8.06 3.09
C THR A 111 12.99 8.31 4.27
N GLY A 112 12.67 9.28 5.13
CA GLY A 112 13.55 9.76 6.19
C GLY A 112 14.69 10.62 5.66
N HIS A 113 14.62 11.05 4.40
CA HIS A 113 15.55 12.05 3.86
C HIS A 113 15.45 13.34 4.66
N ASP A 114 16.58 14.02 4.82
CA ASP A 114 16.65 15.26 5.60
C ASP A 114 15.68 16.31 5.04
N ALA A 115 14.73 16.73 5.87
CA ALA A 115 13.76 17.75 5.51
C ALA A 115 14.40 19.13 5.28
N ALA A 116 15.62 19.34 5.77
CA ALA A 116 16.39 20.55 5.54
C ALA A 116 17.11 20.56 4.18
N ASP A 117 17.13 19.46 3.42
CA ASP A 117 17.70 19.43 2.06
C ASP A 117 16.83 20.32 1.14
N PRO A 118 17.39 21.41 0.58
CA PRO A 118 16.62 22.33 -0.26
C PRO A 118 16.38 21.80 -1.67
N SER A 119 16.93 20.64 -2.03
CA SER A 119 16.81 20.06 -3.37
C SER A 119 15.37 19.72 -3.70
N ALA A 120 14.85 20.30 -4.79
CA ALA A 120 13.55 19.94 -5.34
C ALA A 120 13.47 18.48 -5.82
N PHE A 121 14.62 17.79 -5.96
CA PHE A 121 14.70 16.37 -6.34
C PHE A 121 14.92 15.43 -5.14
N ALA A 122 15.03 15.97 -3.93
CA ALA A 122 15.16 15.17 -2.71
C ALA A 122 13.98 14.20 -2.61
N PRO A 123 14.23 12.88 -2.46
CA PRO A 123 13.17 11.89 -2.43
C PRO A 123 12.50 11.83 -1.05
N SER A 124 12.12 12.96 -0.44
CA SER A 124 11.63 13.00 0.94
C SER A 124 10.35 12.20 1.14
N GLN A 125 9.49 12.19 0.11
CA GLN A 125 8.26 11.39 0.05
C GLN A 125 8.19 10.67 -1.29
N LEU A 126 7.74 9.42 -1.26
CA LEU A 126 7.38 8.62 -2.43
C LEU A 126 5.86 8.45 -2.44
N ILE A 127 5.25 8.66 -3.61
CA ILE A 127 3.89 8.24 -3.90
C ILE A 127 3.99 7.01 -4.80
N ILE A 128 3.30 5.95 -4.43
CA ILE A 128 3.21 4.71 -5.17
C ILE A 128 1.74 4.49 -5.49
N ALA A 129 1.41 4.03 -6.69
CA ALA A 129 0.04 3.79 -7.08
C ALA A 129 -0.10 2.50 -7.88
N HIS A 130 -1.11 1.70 -7.57
CA HIS A 130 -1.52 0.52 -8.33
C HIS A 130 -2.98 0.65 -8.69
N ALA A 131 -3.32 0.19 -9.89
CA ALA A 131 -4.71 0.05 -10.28
C ALA A 131 -4.88 -1.29 -10.97
N ALA A 132 -6.04 -1.91 -10.77
CA ALA A 132 -6.38 -3.16 -11.42
C ALA A 132 -7.86 -3.28 -11.74
N LEU A 133 -8.13 -4.04 -12.80
CA LEU A 133 -9.46 -4.43 -13.26
C LEU A 133 -9.51 -5.95 -13.40
N SER A 134 -10.46 -6.56 -12.68
CA SER A 134 -10.78 -7.98 -12.75
C SER A 134 -11.96 -8.19 -13.69
N ASP A 135 -11.69 -8.68 -14.90
CA ASP A 135 -12.71 -9.07 -15.87
C ASP A 135 -12.63 -10.59 -16.11
N PRO A 136 -13.66 -11.37 -15.73
CA PRO A 136 -13.70 -12.82 -15.98
C PRO A 136 -13.50 -13.21 -17.44
N VAL A 137 -13.85 -12.34 -18.40
CA VAL A 137 -13.64 -12.57 -19.84
C VAL A 137 -12.15 -12.51 -20.20
N VAL A 138 -11.38 -11.65 -19.53
CA VAL A 138 -9.92 -11.58 -19.68
C VAL A 138 -9.23 -12.73 -18.95
N GLY A 139 -9.81 -13.19 -17.83
CA GLY A 139 -9.40 -14.39 -17.10
C GLY A 139 -8.11 -14.24 -16.29
N HIS A 140 -7.53 -13.04 -16.25
CA HIS A 140 -6.42 -12.64 -15.41
C HIS A 140 -6.50 -11.14 -15.10
N LEU A 141 -5.81 -10.69 -14.04
CA LEU A 141 -5.82 -9.30 -13.64
C LEU A 141 -5.18 -8.39 -14.71
N ALA A 142 -5.94 -7.42 -15.21
CA ALA A 142 -5.36 -6.29 -15.92
C ALA A 142 -4.92 -5.25 -14.88
N HIS A 143 -3.64 -4.93 -14.83
CA HIS A 143 -3.12 -4.01 -13.83
C HIS A 143 -2.01 -3.12 -14.38
N ASP A 144 -1.81 -1.99 -13.72
CA ASP A 144 -0.69 -1.09 -13.96
C ASP A 144 -0.19 -0.54 -12.61
N GLN A 145 1.06 -0.09 -12.58
CA GLN A 145 1.75 0.34 -11.36
C GLN A 145 2.68 1.51 -11.63
N ARG A 146 2.75 2.44 -10.69
CA ARG A 146 3.58 3.63 -10.81
C ARG A 146 4.22 3.99 -9.48
N ILE A 147 5.38 4.63 -9.55
CA ILE A 147 6.08 5.20 -8.40
C ILE A 147 6.68 6.54 -8.81
N GLY A 148 6.52 7.54 -7.94
CA GLY A 148 7.01 8.89 -8.17
C GLY A 148 7.48 9.53 -6.88
N ARG A 149 8.55 10.32 -6.96
CA ARG A 149 8.92 11.23 -5.87
C ARG A 149 7.88 12.34 -5.81
N GLN A 150 7.43 12.69 -4.61
CA GLN A 150 6.59 13.86 -4.43
C GLN A 150 7.30 15.11 -4.96
N GLY A 151 6.58 15.95 -5.69
CA GLY A 151 7.10 17.21 -6.23
C GLY A 151 6.61 17.54 -7.64
N PHE A 152 6.99 18.72 -8.10
CA PHE A 152 6.77 19.22 -9.47
C PHE A 152 5.30 19.18 -9.96
N GLY A 153 4.33 19.06 -9.05
CA GLY A 153 2.90 18.92 -9.38
C GLY A 153 2.52 17.58 -10.05
N LEU A 154 3.48 16.66 -10.19
CA LEU A 154 3.28 15.35 -10.81
C LEU A 154 2.87 14.29 -9.79
N ALA A 155 3.46 14.30 -8.60
CA ALA A 155 3.08 13.39 -7.53
C ALA A 155 2.93 14.16 -6.21
N TYR A 156 1.83 13.93 -5.50
CA TYR A 156 1.57 14.54 -4.19
C TYR A 156 0.42 13.83 -3.46
N ALA A 157 0.35 14.08 -2.15
CA ALA A 157 -0.83 13.86 -1.32
C ALA A 157 -1.07 15.13 -0.47
N GLN A 158 -2.25 15.75 -0.56
CA GLN A 158 -2.54 17.02 0.11
C GLN A 158 -3.07 16.81 1.54
N PRO A 159 -2.69 17.66 2.51
CA PRO A 159 -3.06 17.46 3.92
C PRO A 159 -4.51 17.88 4.28
N ALA A 160 -5.14 18.74 3.49
CA ALA A 160 -6.43 19.33 3.88
C ALA A 160 -7.65 18.42 3.63
N ASN A 161 -7.54 17.52 2.66
CA ASN A 161 -8.60 16.64 2.20
C ASN A 161 -7.96 15.55 1.33
N THR A 162 -8.67 14.47 1.01
CA THR A 162 -8.17 13.48 0.07
C THR A 162 -8.01 14.12 -1.31
N ASP A 163 -6.79 14.47 -1.66
CA ASP A 163 -6.35 14.80 -3.02
C ASP A 163 -4.97 14.18 -3.19
N VAL A 164 -4.96 12.99 -3.81
CA VAL A 164 -3.75 12.20 -4.01
C VAL A 164 -3.60 11.96 -5.51
N LYS A 165 -2.40 12.25 -6.01
CA LYS A 165 -2.09 12.24 -7.43
C LYS A 165 -0.75 11.59 -7.69
N LEU A 166 -0.68 10.82 -8.77
CA LEU A 166 0.56 10.37 -9.39
C LEU A 166 0.40 10.40 -10.91
N ASP A 167 1.08 11.34 -11.55
CA ASP A 167 0.95 11.66 -12.96
C ASP A 167 -0.53 11.94 -13.33
N ALA A 168 -1.12 11.23 -14.29
CA ALA A 168 -2.54 11.41 -14.62
C ALA A 168 -3.50 10.74 -13.62
N TRP A 169 -2.99 9.86 -12.74
CA TRP A 169 -3.83 9.10 -11.82
C TRP A 169 -4.17 9.90 -10.59
N LYS A 170 -5.43 9.88 -10.19
CA LYS A 170 -5.92 10.76 -9.12
C LYS A 170 -7.14 10.21 -8.40
N ILE A 171 -7.17 10.42 -7.08
CA ILE A 171 -8.38 10.35 -6.25
C ILE A 171 -8.58 11.68 -5.54
N ILE A 172 -9.76 12.28 -5.67
CA ILE A 172 -10.12 13.54 -5.01
C ILE A 172 -11.46 13.37 -4.30
N ARG A 173 -11.53 13.73 -3.02
CA ARG A 173 -12.78 13.88 -2.29
C ARG A 173 -13.36 15.27 -2.51
N ALA A 174 -14.55 15.35 -3.07
CA ALA A 174 -15.29 16.60 -3.26
C ALA A 174 -15.89 17.12 -1.94
N ALA A 175 -16.41 18.36 -1.97
CA ALA A 175 -16.95 19.03 -0.79
C ALA A 175 -18.19 18.34 -0.19
N ASP A 176 -18.99 17.69 -1.02
CA ASP A 176 -20.15 16.86 -0.64
C ASP A 176 -19.75 15.43 -0.23
N GLY A 177 -18.45 15.11 -0.28
CA GLY A 177 -17.87 13.86 0.22
C GLY A 177 -17.71 12.74 -0.79
N HIS A 178 -18.19 12.87 -2.03
CA HIS A 178 -17.92 11.85 -3.05
C HIS A 178 -16.44 11.87 -3.49
N TYR A 179 -15.93 10.73 -3.91
CA TYR A 179 -14.58 10.61 -4.47
C TYR A 179 -14.65 10.55 -5.98
N ASN A 180 -13.91 11.42 -6.67
CA ASN A 180 -13.65 11.32 -8.10
C ASN A 180 -12.33 10.59 -8.31
N VAL A 181 -12.39 9.53 -9.10
CA VAL A 181 -11.30 8.65 -9.44
C VAL A 181 -11.03 8.76 -10.92
N ASN A 182 -9.79 9.10 -11.27
CA ASN A 182 -9.32 9.11 -12.65
C ASN A 182 -8.06 8.25 -12.76
N VAL A 183 -8.13 7.15 -13.50
CA VAL A 183 -6.99 6.25 -13.75
C VAL A 183 -6.99 5.88 -15.23
N ASP A 184 -5.90 6.22 -15.91
CA ASP A 184 -5.67 5.88 -17.32
C ASP A 184 -4.41 5.03 -17.44
N THR A 185 -4.59 3.76 -17.79
CA THR A 185 -3.49 2.80 -17.99
C THR A 185 -3.32 2.51 -19.48
N ASN A 186 -2.28 1.76 -19.84
CA ASN A 186 -2.10 1.33 -21.24
C ASN A 186 -3.15 0.31 -21.71
N GLY A 187 -3.88 -0.35 -20.81
CA GLY A 187 -4.80 -1.46 -21.16
C GLY A 187 -6.25 -1.29 -20.70
N PHE A 188 -6.52 -0.37 -19.77
CA PHE A 188 -7.84 -0.09 -19.22
C PHE A 188 -7.89 1.32 -18.61
N SER A 189 -9.10 1.84 -18.39
CA SER A 189 -9.30 3.08 -17.62
C SER A 189 -10.39 2.91 -16.58
N LEU A 190 -10.29 3.64 -15.48
CA LEU A 190 -11.30 3.75 -14.44
C LEU A 190 -11.61 5.24 -14.22
N HIS A 191 -12.78 5.68 -14.70
CA HIS A 191 -13.28 7.03 -14.48
C HIS A 191 -14.56 6.91 -13.63
N LEU A 192 -14.38 6.93 -12.32
CA LEU A 192 -15.42 6.53 -11.36
C LEU A 192 -15.72 7.66 -10.37
N THR A 193 -16.97 7.74 -9.95
CA THR A 193 -17.41 8.48 -8.78
C THR A 193 -17.83 7.48 -7.70
N LEU A 194 -17.27 7.62 -6.50
CA LEU A 194 -17.59 6.81 -5.32
C LEU A 194 -18.32 7.68 -4.30
N THR A 195 -19.62 7.47 -4.13
CA THR A 195 -20.46 8.32 -3.28
C THR A 195 -20.78 7.64 -1.94
N PRO A 196 -20.42 8.23 -0.79
CA PRO A 196 -20.80 7.73 0.53
C PRO A 196 -22.30 7.55 0.66
N THR A 197 -22.71 6.40 1.22
CA THR A 197 -24.12 6.11 1.53
C THR A 197 -24.36 5.93 3.03
N GLN A 198 -23.28 5.87 3.81
CA GLN A 198 -23.28 5.65 5.24
C GLN A 198 -22.17 6.49 5.89
N ALA A 199 -22.23 6.64 7.22
CA ALA A 199 -21.12 7.21 7.96
C ALA A 199 -19.85 6.34 7.82
N PRO A 200 -18.64 6.93 7.94
CA PRO A 200 -17.39 6.19 8.00
C PRO A 200 -17.40 5.17 9.14
N LEU A 201 -16.76 4.03 8.92
CA LEU A 201 -16.50 3.00 9.91
C LEU A 201 -15.11 3.24 10.52
N ILE A 202 -15.08 3.81 11.71
CA ILE A 202 -13.85 4.02 12.47
C ILE A 202 -13.37 2.66 12.99
N GLN A 203 -12.14 2.26 12.64
CA GLN A 203 -11.58 0.96 13.00
C GLN A 203 -10.91 1.00 14.37
N GLY A 204 -10.79 -0.18 15.00
CA GLY A 204 -10.15 -0.31 16.32
C GLY A 204 -10.79 0.55 17.40
N GLU A 205 -9.98 1.07 18.32
CA GLU A 205 -10.44 1.93 19.41
C GLU A 205 -10.38 3.40 18.98
N ARG A 206 -11.51 3.92 18.47
CA ARG A 206 -11.63 5.32 18.00
C ARG A 206 -10.62 5.70 16.90
N GLY A 207 -10.21 4.73 16.09
CA GLY A 207 -9.26 4.92 14.99
C GLY A 207 -7.91 4.30 15.27
N TYR A 208 -7.55 4.10 16.54
CA TYR A 208 -6.34 3.37 16.93
C TYR A 208 -6.54 1.87 16.68
N SER A 209 -5.99 1.38 15.57
CA SER A 209 -6.10 -0.01 15.14
C SER A 209 -4.77 -0.72 15.28
N ARG A 210 -4.71 -1.68 16.22
CA ARG A 210 -3.52 -2.51 16.43
C ARG A 210 -3.38 -3.55 15.32
N LYS A 211 -2.16 -3.74 14.87
CA LYS A 211 -1.73 -4.75 13.87
C LYS A 211 -0.65 -5.70 14.40
N GLY A 212 -0.43 -5.69 15.71
CA GLY A 212 0.57 -6.53 16.38
C GLY A 212 0.40 -6.58 17.91
N PRO A 213 1.11 -7.51 18.57
CA PRO A 213 1.02 -7.71 20.01
C PRO A 213 1.55 -6.55 20.84
N ARG A 214 2.40 -5.67 20.27
CA ARG A 214 2.92 -4.50 20.98
C ARG A 214 2.11 -3.23 20.69
N PRO A 215 1.92 -2.31 21.66
CA PRO A 215 1.09 -1.12 21.47
C PRO A 215 1.55 -0.20 20.32
N GLU A 216 2.84 -0.10 20.05
CA GLU A 216 3.37 0.71 18.96
C GLU A 216 3.08 0.13 17.57
N GLN A 217 2.70 -1.16 17.49
CA GLN A 217 2.29 -1.82 16.25
C GLN A 217 0.82 -1.50 15.96
N ALA A 218 0.57 -0.24 15.63
CA ALA A 218 -0.75 0.27 15.35
C ALA A 218 -0.72 1.26 14.19
N SER A 219 -1.91 1.53 13.68
CA SER A 219 -2.20 2.56 12.70
C SER A 219 -3.42 3.36 13.13
N TYR A 220 -3.51 4.59 12.65
CA TYR A 220 -4.79 5.28 12.59
C TYR A 220 -5.52 4.78 11.35
N TYR A 221 -6.78 4.38 11.51
CA TYR A 221 -7.50 3.67 10.45
C TYR A 221 -9.01 3.91 10.50
N TYR A 222 -9.56 4.29 9.35
CA TYR A 222 -11.00 4.26 9.10
C TYR A 222 -11.31 3.73 7.70
N SER A 223 -12.56 3.34 7.51
CA SER A 223 -13.09 2.90 6.24
C SER A 223 -14.34 3.68 5.85
N GLU A 224 -14.58 3.87 4.56
CA GLU A 224 -15.87 4.27 4.01
C GLU A 224 -16.46 3.08 3.23
N PRO A 225 -17.32 2.26 3.87
CA PRO A 225 -17.99 1.15 3.20
C PRO A 225 -19.20 1.63 2.40
N GLN A 226 -19.77 0.72 1.60
CA GLN A 226 -21.02 0.92 0.87
C GLN A 226 -20.98 2.18 -0.03
N LEU A 227 -19.82 2.52 -0.58
CA LEU A 227 -19.68 3.63 -1.52
C LEU A 227 -20.42 3.26 -2.82
N ARG A 228 -21.45 4.02 -3.19
CA ARG A 228 -22.13 3.81 -4.47
C ARG A 228 -21.20 4.22 -5.60
N VAL A 229 -21.03 3.34 -6.58
CA VAL A 229 -20.18 3.60 -7.75
C VAL A 229 -21.04 3.94 -8.96
N SER A 230 -20.64 4.98 -9.68
CA SER A 230 -21.10 5.30 -11.03
C SER A 230 -19.92 5.79 -11.86
N GLY A 231 -19.94 5.57 -13.17
CA GLY A 231 -18.92 6.10 -14.06
C GLY A 231 -18.68 5.18 -15.24
N ASN A 232 -17.47 5.21 -15.76
CA ASN A 232 -17.10 4.55 -16.99
C ASN A 232 -15.80 3.76 -16.85
N VAL A 233 -15.70 2.66 -17.60
CA VAL A 233 -14.52 1.81 -17.69
C VAL A 233 -14.21 1.50 -19.15
N VAL A 234 -12.96 1.64 -19.55
CA VAL A 234 -12.43 1.01 -20.78
C VAL A 234 -11.81 -0.31 -20.37
N ARG A 235 -12.21 -1.40 -21.01
CA ARG A 235 -11.75 -2.76 -20.69
C ARG A 235 -10.62 -3.21 -21.62
N PRO A 236 -9.71 -4.09 -21.16
CA PRO A 236 -8.72 -4.72 -22.03
C PRO A 236 -9.39 -5.52 -23.15
N ASN A 237 -8.73 -5.61 -24.29
CA ASN A 237 -9.21 -6.44 -25.39
C ASN A 237 -9.03 -7.93 -25.06
N ALA A 238 -10.11 -8.69 -25.09
CA ALA A 238 -10.03 -10.15 -25.04
C ALA A 238 -9.56 -10.72 -26.40
N GLY A 239 -8.56 -11.60 -26.40
CA GLY A 239 -8.29 -12.50 -27.53
C GLY A 239 -7.71 -11.88 -28.81
N GLY A 240 -6.91 -10.81 -28.75
CA GLY A 240 -6.26 -10.23 -29.94
C GLY A 240 -7.21 -9.49 -30.87
N SER A 241 -8.46 -9.24 -30.46
CA SER A 241 -9.34 -8.33 -31.18
C SER A 241 -8.76 -6.91 -31.16
N SER A 242 -8.65 -6.30 -32.34
CA SER A 242 -8.16 -4.93 -32.53
C SER A 242 -9.22 -3.86 -32.20
N SER A 243 -10.46 -4.25 -31.87
CA SER A 243 -11.49 -3.33 -31.39
C SER A 243 -11.36 -3.15 -29.88
N SER A 244 -10.93 -1.97 -29.43
CA SER A 244 -11.13 -1.54 -28.04
C SER A 244 -12.58 -1.76 -27.66
N HIS A 245 -12.86 -2.41 -26.53
CA HIS A 245 -14.16 -2.21 -25.89
C HIS A 245 -14.24 -0.71 -25.62
N GLY A 246 -15.11 -0.01 -26.36
CA GLY A 246 -15.36 1.40 -26.12
C GLY A 246 -15.73 1.61 -24.65
N GLU A 247 -15.69 2.86 -24.24
CA GLU A 247 -16.05 3.26 -22.89
C GLU A 247 -17.40 2.64 -22.47
N THR A 248 -17.38 1.85 -21.39
CA THR A 248 -18.55 1.13 -20.88
C THR A 248 -19.01 1.79 -19.58
N THR A 249 -20.24 2.29 -19.56
CA THR A 249 -20.85 2.82 -18.33
C THR A 249 -21.10 1.69 -17.33
N VAL A 250 -20.79 1.95 -16.06
CA VAL A 250 -20.87 1.00 -14.97
C VAL A 250 -21.57 1.60 -13.75
N THR A 251 -22.17 0.72 -12.97
CA THR A 251 -22.66 1.02 -11.61
C THR A 251 -22.11 -0.01 -10.63
N GLY A 252 -22.09 0.26 -9.34
CA GLY A 252 -21.51 -0.70 -8.40
C GLY A 252 -21.52 -0.27 -6.94
N MET A 253 -20.76 -1.02 -6.15
CA MET A 253 -20.46 -0.71 -4.75
C MET A 253 -18.97 -0.87 -4.49
N ALA A 254 -18.41 0.06 -3.73
CA ALA A 254 -17.01 0.11 -3.36
C ALA A 254 -16.82 0.27 -1.85
N TRP A 255 -15.58 0.12 -1.45
CA TRP A 255 -15.03 0.27 -0.11
C TRP A 255 -13.78 1.12 -0.25
N LEU A 256 -13.60 2.11 0.63
CA LEU A 256 -12.34 2.85 0.74
C LEU A 256 -11.76 2.65 2.13
N ASP A 257 -10.48 2.31 2.19
CA ASP A 257 -9.68 2.37 3.40
C ASP A 257 -8.72 3.56 3.37
N HIS A 258 -8.57 4.21 4.52
CA HIS A 258 -7.56 5.22 4.76
C HIS A 258 -6.80 4.91 6.05
N GLU A 259 -5.53 4.57 5.93
CA GLU A 259 -4.68 4.12 7.04
C GLU A 259 -3.34 4.86 7.05
N TRP A 260 -2.89 5.37 8.20
CA TRP A 260 -1.55 5.96 8.36
C TRP A 260 -0.85 5.51 9.63
N SER A 261 0.47 5.33 9.53
CA SER A 261 1.32 4.88 10.66
C SER A 261 2.80 5.18 10.43
N SER A 262 3.59 5.12 11.51
CA SER A 262 5.06 5.17 11.44
C SER A 262 5.75 3.84 11.74
N THR A 263 4.97 2.87 12.23
CA THR A 263 5.43 1.52 12.53
C THR A 263 5.13 0.60 11.37
N LEU A 264 6.18 0.05 10.78
CA LEU A 264 6.08 -1.00 9.78
C LEU A 264 5.63 -2.31 10.44
N LEU A 265 5.26 -3.31 9.63
CA LEU A 265 4.95 -4.63 10.18
C LEU A 265 6.17 -5.22 10.90
N ASP A 266 5.89 -6.13 11.84
CA ASP A 266 6.91 -6.84 12.58
C ASP A 266 7.90 -7.55 11.64
N ALA A 267 9.18 -7.64 12.01
CA ALA A 267 10.19 -8.34 11.22
C ALA A 267 9.89 -9.85 11.07
N ASP A 268 9.16 -10.41 12.03
CA ASP A 268 8.68 -11.80 12.00
C ASP A 268 7.38 -11.98 11.21
N ALA A 269 6.76 -10.90 10.73
CA ALA A 269 5.62 -10.99 9.83
C ALA A 269 6.08 -11.41 8.42
N VAL A 270 5.34 -12.33 7.81
CA VAL A 270 5.55 -12.70 6.39
C VAL A 270 4.63 -11.93 5.46
N GLY A 271 3.43 -11.56 5.93
CA GLY A 271 2.43 -10.83 5.17
C GLY A 271 1.09 -10.83 5.90
N TRP A 272 0.05 -10.37 5.22
CA TRP A 272 -1.31 -10.33 5.77
C TRP A 272 -2.33 -10.90 4.80
N ASP A 273 -3.46 -11.33 5.36
CA ASP A 273 -4.71 -11.58 4.66
C ASP A 273 -5.68 -10.50 5.13
N TRP A 274 -6.33 -9.78 4.21
CA TRP A 274 -7.27 -8.70 4.53
C TRP A 274 -8.57 -8.88 3.73
N LEU A 275 -9.70 -8.55 4.35
CA LEU A 275 -11.04 -8.58 3.77
C LEU A 275 -11.77 -7.26 4.09
N GLY A 276 -12.29 -6.61 3.06
CA GLY A 276 -13.32 -5.58 3.17
C GLY A 276 -14.56 -6.00 2.39
N ALA A 277 -15.72 -6.01 3.03
CA ALA A 277 -16.95 -6.56 2.47
C ALA A 277 -18.16 -5.66 2.70
N ASN A 278 -18.86 -5.37 1.61
CA ASN A 278 -20.17 -4.75 1.59
C ASN A 278 -21.23 -5.86 1.58
N LEU A 279 -22.06 -5.91 2.62
CA LEU A 279 -23.14 -6.90 2.74
C LEU A 279 -24.44 -6.36 2.16
N VAL A 280 -25.30 -7.26 1.67
CA VAL A 280 -26.54 -6.94 0.94
C VAL A 280 -27.58 -6.19 1.79
N ASP A 281 -27.54 -6.38 3.11
CA ASP A 281 -28.43 -5.72 4.07
C ASP A 281 -27.94 -4.33 4.49
N GLY A 282 -26.83 -3.86 3.92
CA GLY A 282 -26.17 -2.61 4.28
C GLY A 282 -25.13 -2.74 5.38
N SER A 283 -24.94 -3.93 5.97
CA SER A 283 -23.85 -4.19 6.92
C SER A 283 -22.48 -4.09 6.23
N ALA A 284 -21.43 -3.88 7.02
CA ALA A 284 -20.05 -3.73 6.55
C ALA A 284 -19.09 -4.55 7.43
N LEU A 285 -18.27 -5.39 6.81
CA LEU A 285 -17.29 -6.24 7.50
C LEU A 285 -15.87 -5.90 7.02
N MET A 286 -14.99 -5.56 7.95
CA MET A 286 -13.55 -5.57 7.75
C MET A 286 -12.93 -6.67 8.62
N ALA A 287 -12.00 -7.44 8.09
CA ALA A 287 -11.23 -8.41 8.86
C ALA A 287 -9.82 -8.54 8.30
N PHE A 288 -8.84 -8.77 9.16
CA PHE A 288 -7.49 -9.10 8.72
C PHE A 288 -6.77 -10.05 9.67
N LYS A 289 -5.70 -10.65 9.16
CA LYS A 289 -4.76 -11.50 9.87
C LYS A 289 -3.34 -11.19 9.42
N VAL A 290 -2.45 -10.89 10.37
CA VAL A 290 -1.00 -10.81 10.14
C VAL A 290 -0.40 -12.18 10.39
N ARG A 291 0.26 -12.75 9.38
CA ARG A 291 0.86 -14.08 9.45
C ARG A 291 2.32 -13.99 9.88
N GLY A 292 2.71 -14.82 10.83
CA GLY A 292 4.10 -14.93 11.28
C GLY A 292 4.89 -15.99 10.50
N ARG A 293 6.23 -15.88 10.52
CA ARG A 293 7.16 -16.85 9.92
C ARG A 293 7.01 -18.27 10.46
N ASN A 294 6.49 -18.42 11.68
CA ASN A 294 6.23 -19.70 12.32
C ASN A 294 4.92 -20.38 11.84
N GLY A 295 4.19 -19.78 10.89
CA GLY A 295 2.92 -20.29 10.37
C GLY A 295 1.70 -19.95 11.22
N HIS A 296 1.88 -19.30 12.38
CA HIS A 296 0.78 -18.86 13.24
C HIS A 296 0.36 -17.42 12.95
N SER A 297 -0.83 -17.05 13.42
CA SER A 297 -1.27 -15.65 13.44
C SER A 297 -0.45 -14.86 14.46
N MET A 298 0.16 -13.74 14.05
CA MET A 298 0.76 -12.78 14.98
C MET A 298 -0.28 -11.82 15.55
N TRP A 299 -1.28 -11.49 14.75
CA TRP A 299 -2.37 -10.61 15.09
C TRP A 299 -3.55 -10.86 14.16
N ALA A 300 -4.76 -10.67 14.66
CA ALA A 300 -5.97 -10.67 13.83
C ALA A 300 -6.99 -9.72 14.44
N HIS A 301 -7.85 -9.16 13.61
CA HIS A 301 -8.91 -8.26 14.05
C HIS A 301 -10.05 -8.28 13.03
N ALA A 302 -11.26 -8.01 13.49
CA ALA A 302 -12.38 -7.72 12.63
C ALA A 302 -13.32 -6.71 13.26
N ALA A 303 -14.02 -5.96 12.41
CA ALA A 303 -15.11 -5.07 12.79
C ALA A 303 -16.31 -5.34 11.87
N LEU A 304 -17.47 -5.61 12.49
CA LEU A 304 -18.75 -5.75 11.80
C LEU A 304 -19.66 -4.62 12.24
N ARG A 305 -20.05 -3.75 11.30
CA ARG A 305 -21.19 -2.85 11.49
C ARG A 305 -22.43 -3.53 10.94
N ASP A 306 -23.42 -3.78 11.79
CA ASP A 306 -24.70 -4.34 11.38
C ASP A 306 -25.60 -3.29 10.69
N ALA A 307 -26.69 -3.74 10.08
CA ALA A 307 -27.66 -2.88 9.37
C ALA A 307 -28.34 -1.82 10.28
N MET A 308 -28.28 -1.99 11.61
CA MET A 308 -28.75 -0.99 12.57
C MET A 308 -27.67 0.02 12.96
N GLY A 309 -26.46 -0.10 12.40
CA GLY A 309 -25.33 0.79 12.63
C GLY A 309 -24.49 0.42 13.86
N ARG A 310 -24.79 -0.69 14.56
CA ARG A 310 -24.02 -1.11 15.72
C ARG A 310 -22.73 -1.79 15.26
N VAL A 311 -21.61 -1.32 15.80
CA VAL A 311 -20.28 -1.86 15.53
C VAL A 311 -19.92 -2.90 16.60
N THR A 312 -19.58 -4.11 16.15
CA THR A 312 -18.99 -5.17 16.98
C THR A 312 -17.56 -5.40 16.52
N THR A 313 -16.61 -5.28 17.44
CA THR A 313 -15.20 -5.60 17.21
C THR A 313 -14.88 -7.02 17.70
N PHE A 314 -13.91 -7.65 17.06
CA PHE A 314 -13.45 -8.99 17.39
C PHE A 314 -11.94 -9.01 17.61
N ASP A 315 -11.55 -9.66 18.70
CA ASP A 315 -10.15 -9.79 19.11
C ASP A 315 -9.42 -10.90 18.35
N PRO A 316 -8.06 -10.98 18.45
CA PRO A 316 -7.28 -11.96 17.71
C PRO A 316 -7.69 -13.43 17.89
N ASN A 317 -8.28 -13.80 19.03
CA ASN A 317 -8.76 -15.17 19.30
C ASN A 317 -10.14 -15.48 18.69
N GLN A 318 -10.86 -14.46 18.21
CA GLN A 318 -12.18 -14.57 17.59
C GLN A 318 -12.11 -14.51 16.07
N VAL A 319 -10.95 -14.21 15.50
CA VAL A 319 -10.76 -14.02 14.06
C VAL A 319 -9.75 -15.02 13.52
N ASP A 320 -10.13 -15.73 12.47
CA ASP A 320 -9.19 -16.57 11.72
C ASP A 320 -9.57 -16.67 10.24
N PHE A 321 -8.55 -16.88 9.42
CA PHE A 321 -8.65 -17.09 7.98
C PHE A 321 -8.14 -18.50 7.69
N THR A 322 -9.03 -19.38 7.23
CA THR A 322 -8.74 -20.77 6.92
C THR A 322 -8.84 -21.01 5.41
N PRO A 323 -7.76 -21.45 4.74
CA PRO A 323 -7.82 -21.83 3.32
C PRO A 323 -8.83 -22.95 3.06
N VAL A 324 -9.57 -22.85 1.96
CA VAL A 324 -10.45 -23.94 1.47
C VAL A 324 -10.02 -24.41 0.08
N ARG A 325 -9.59 -23.49 -0.79
CA ARG A 325 -9.01 -23.83 -2.09
C ARG A 325 -7.84 -22.91 -2.39
N THR A 326 -6.79 -23.50 -2.93
CA THR A 326 -5.59 -22.79 -3.39
C THR A 326 -5.52 -22.74 -4.90
N TRP A 327 -4.98 -21.65 -5.44
CA TRP A 327 -4.56 -21.53 -6.83
C TRP A 327 -3.07 -21.22 -6.88
N ARG A 328 -2.37 -21.75 -7.89
CA ARG A 328 -0.95 -21.51 -8.09
C ARG A 328 -0.74 -20.65 -9.32
N SER A 329 -0.09 -19.49 -9.14
CA SER A 329 0.22 -18.59 -10.24
C SER A 329 1.17 -19.26 -11.23
N PRO A 330 0.84 -19.28 -12.54
CA PRO A 330 1.77 -19.74 -13.56
C PRO A 330 2.91 -18.73 -13.82
N ARG A 331 2.77 -17.46 -13.39
CA ARG A 331 3.77 -16.40 -13.61
C ARG A 331 4.83 -16.36 -12.53
N THR A 332 4.43 -16.51 -11.27
CA THR A 332 5.34 -16.39 -10.11
C THR A 332 5.59 -17.70 -9.39
N ASN A 333 4.85 -18.77 -9.76
CA ASN A 333 4.81 -20.06 -9.07
C ASN A 333 4.28 -19.98 -7.61
N THR A 334 3.74 -18.82 -7.21
CA THR A 334 3.20 -18.59 -5.87
C THR A 334 1.88 -19.32 -5.66
N SER A 335 1.67 -19.90 -4.47
CA SER A 335 0.43 -20.57 -4.10
C SER A 335 -0.41 -19.66 -3.22
N TYR A 336 -1.58 -19.25 -3.70
CA TYR A 336 -2.52 -18.38 -3.01
C TYR A 336 -3.75 -19.15 -2.53
N PRO A 337 -4.17 -19.00 -1.27
CA PRO A 337 -5.49 -19.45 -0.78
C PRO A 337 -6.61 -18.52 -1.29
N VAL A 338 -6.87 -18.56 -2.59
CA VAL A 338 -7.84 -17.67 -3.28
C VAL A 338 -9.29 -17.84 -2.81
N SER A 339 -9.58 -18.93 -2.09
CA SER A 339 -10.87 -19.14 -1.45
C SER A 339 -10.67 -19.57 -0.01
N MET A 340 -11.35 -18.87 0.90
CA MET A 340 -11.16 -19.00 2.34
C MET A 340 -12.47 -19.12 3.09
N SER A 341 -12.38 -19.56 4.34
CA SER A 341 -13.39 -19.32 5.35
C SER A 341 -12.84 -18.35 6.39
N VAL A 342 -13.57 -17.27 6.66
CA VAL A 342 -13.22 -16.26 7.65
C VAL A 342 -14.14 -16.41 8.84
N LYS A 343 -13.59 -16.59 10.03
CA LYS A 343 -14.32 -16.63 11.29
C LYS A 343 -14.31 -15.25 11.93
N THR A 344 -15.46 -14.81 12.46
CA THR A 344 -15.54 -13.64 13.35
C THR A 344 -16.51 -13.94 14.50
N GLY A 345 -15.98 -14.30 15.67
CA GLY A 345 -16.78 -14.77 16.80
C GLY A 345 -17.48 -16.08 16.46
N ALA A 346 -18.81 -16.08 16.46
CA ALA A 346 -19.63 -17.24 16.08
C ALA A 346 -19.97 -17.29 14.58
N LEU A 347 -19.67 -16.22 13.83
CA LEU A 347 -20.00 -16.12 12.41
C LEU A 347 -18.90 -16.75 11.56
N MET A 348 -19.31 -17.43 10.50
CA MET A 348 -18.43 -18.00 9.48
C MET A 348 -18.81 -17.45 8.11
N TRP A 349 -17.84 -16.86 7.43
CA TRP A 349 -17.98 -16.28 6.10
C TRP A 349 -17.19 -17.12 5.12
N ARG A 350 -17.77 -17.43 3.98
CA ARG A 350 -17.12 -18.17 2.89
C ARG A 350 -16.79 -17.19 1.79
N LEU A 351 -15.51 -17.11 1.42
CA LEU A 351 -15.02 -16.25 0.36
C LEU A 351 -14.78 -17.08 -0.90
N ASP A 352 -15.46 -16.73 -1.98
CA ASP A 352 -15.30 -17.36 -3.29
C ASP A 352 -14.85 -16.32 -4.31
N PRO A 353 -13.70 -16.51 -4.98
CA PRO A 353 -13.13 -15.49 -5.86
C PRO A 353 -13.96 -15.33 -7.14
N LEU A 354 -14.01 -14.11 -7.67
CA LEU A 354 -14.61 -13.81 -8.97
C LEU A 354 -13.92 -14.63 -10.08
N MET A 355 -12.59 -14.67 -10.03
CA MET A 355 -11.72 -15.51 -10.83
C MET A 355 -10.44 -15.82 -10.03
N ASP A 356 -9.76 -16.91 -10.39
CA ASP A 356 -8.58 -17.36 -9.65
C ASP A 356 -7.37 -16.44 -9.82
N ASP A 357 -7.13 -16.00 -11.05
CA ASP A 357 -5.96 -15.22 -11.41
C ASP A 357 -6.21 -13.72 -11.20
N GLN A 358 -6.11 -13.29 -9.94
CA GLN A 358 -6.15 -11.88 -9.53
C GLN A 358 -4.82 -11.45 -8.90
N GLU A 359 -3.71 -12.03 -9.35
CA GLU A 359 -2.37 -11.68 -8.88
C GLU A 359 -1.88 -10.38 -9.52
N LEU A 360 -1.35 -9.49 -8.70
CA LEU A 360 -0.71 -8.23 -9.07
C LEU A 360 0.78 -8.30 -8.72
N ASP A 361 1.65 -8.37 -9.73
CA ASP A 361 3.09 -8.29 -9.53
C ASP A 361 3.56 -6.84 -9.55
N SER A 362 3.78 -6.26 -8.36
CA SER A 362 4.26 -4.90 -8.19
C SER A 362 5.70 -4.77 -7.71
N ARG A 363 6.54 -5.76 -8.02
CA ARG A 363 7.97 -5.76 -7.66
C ARG A 363 8.75 -4.57 -8.22
N GLN A 364 8.27 -3.95 -9.29
CA GLN A 364 8.91 -2.77 -9.89
C GLN A 364 8.56 -1.44 -9.18
N SER A 365 7.57 -1.43 -8.27
CA SER A 365 7.14 -0.21 -7.57
C SER A 365 7.17 -0.36 -6.04
N THR A 366 6.39 -1.28 -5.45
CA THR A 366 6.40 -1.56 -4.01
C THR A 366 7.38 -2.66 -3.61
N GLY A 367 7.87 -3.45 -4.57
CA GLY A 367 8.80 -4.55 -4.30
C GLY A 367 8.12 -5.84 -3.84
N ALA A 368 6.79 -5.94 -3.94
CA ALA A 368 6.01 -7.10 -3.51
C ALA A 368 5.10 -7.65 -4.61
N VAL A 369 4.56 -8.85 -4.38
CA VAL A 369 3.52 -9.47 -5.19
C VAL A 369 2.29 -9.65 -4.31
N TYR A 370 1.15 -9.22 -4.83
CA TYR A 370 -0.14 -9.21 -4.15
C TYR A 370 -1.09 -10.14 -4.89
N TRP A 371 -2.09 -10.67 -4.20
CA TRP A 371 -3.31 -11.14 -4.83
C TRP A 371 -4.42 -10.22 -4.40
N GLU A 372 -5.03 -9.52 -5.36
CA GLU A 372 -5.93 -8.39 -5.20
C GLU A 372 -7.29 -8.73 -5.80
N GLY A 373 -8.05 -9.57 -5.09
CA GLY A 373 -9.16 -10.26 -5.72
C GLY A 373 -10.54 -9.87 -5.21
N ALA A 374 -11.41 -9.55 -6.17
CA ALA A 374 -12.83 -9.48 -5.95
C ALA A 374 -13.35 -10.86 -5.49
N VAL A 375 -14.07 -10.89 -4.37
CA VAL A 375 -14.66 -12.10 -3.77
C VAL A 375 -16.15 -11.91 -3.49
N ARG A 376 -16.92 -12.98 -3.71
CA ARG A 376 -18.27 -13.13 -3.17
C ARG A 376 -18.18 -13.56 -1.71
N VAL A 377 -19.06 -13.02 -0.88
CA VAL A 377 -19.14 -13.35 0.54
C VAL A 377 -20.41 -14.16 0.75
N ASN A 378 -20.24 -15.42 1.10
CA ASN A 378 -21.31 -16.38 1.32
C ASN A 378 -21.45 -16.70 2.82
N ARG A 379 -22.68 -16.86 3.32
CA ARG A 379 -22.97 -17.36 4.67
C ARG A 379 -24.16 -18.30 4.59
N GLU A 380 -24.07 -19.46 5.25
CA GLU A 380 -25.17 -20.44 5.27
C GLU A 380 -25.68 -20.85 3.87
N GLY A 381 -24.78 -20.86 2.87
CA GLY A 381 -25.11 -21.25 1.49
C GLY A 381 -25.71 -20.15 0.62
N ALA A 382 -25.84 -18.91 1.12
CA ALA A 382 -26.33 -17.76 0.34
C ALA A 382 -25.26 -16.69 0.17
N GLU A 383 -25.23 -16.01 -1.00
CA GLU A 383 -24.44 -14.79 -1.21
C GLU A 383 -25.05 -13.67 -0.36
N VAL A 384 -24.31 -13.24 0.66
CA VAL A 384 -24.71 -12.18 1.59
C VAL A 384 -23.97 -10.87 1.35
N GLY A 385 -23.03 -10.85 0.40
CA GLY A 385 -22.28 -9.65 0.09
C GLY A 385 -21.18 -9.88 -0.94
N ARG A 386 -20.46 -8.81 -1.20
CA ARG A 386 -19.29 -8.78 -2.10
C ARG A 386 -18.20 -7.94 -1.47
N GLY A 387 -16.97 -8.30 -1.74
CA GLY A 387 -15.81 -7.64 -1.15
C GLY A 387 -14.55 -7.84 -1.95
N TYR A 388 -13.44 -7.49 -1.32
CA TYR A 388 -12.09 -7.75 -1.80
C TYR A 388 -11.31 -8.51 -0.75
N LEU A 389 -10.52 -9.47 -1.22
CA LEU A 389 -9.54 -10.20 -0.42
C LEU A 389 -8.16 -9.83 -0.95
N GLU A 390 -7.35 -9.23 -0.08
CA GLU A 390 -5.94 -8.92 -0.36
C GLU A 390 -5.06 -9.95 0.34
N LEU A 391 -4.14 -10.57 -0.41
CA LEU A 391 -3.17 -11.53 0.10
C LEU A 391 -1.75 -11.06 -0.24
N THR A 392 -0.97 -10.76 0.79
CA THR A 392 0.44 -10.36 0.63
C THR A 392 1.35 -11.38 1.26
N GLY A 393 2.62 -11.46 0.86
CA GLY A 393 3.60 -12.29 1.56
C GLY A 393 3.58 -13.79 1.24
N TYR A 394 2.86 -14.21 0.19
CA TYR A 394 2.83 -15.61 -0.26
C TYR A 394 3.96 -15.95 -1.24
N ALA A 395 4.39 -14.99 -2.06
CA ALA A 395 5.51 -15.16 -2.99
C ALA A 395 6.84 -15.10 -2.25
N ASP A 396 7.03 -14.02 -1.49
CA ASP A 396 8.15 -13.75 -0.61
C ASP A 396 7.64 -13.00 0.61
N ALA A 397 8.29 -13.18 1.76
CA ALA A 397 7.96 -12.40 2.95
C ALA A 397 8.06 -10.89 2.65
N LEU A 398 7.05 -10.12 3.05
CA LEU A 398 7.05 -8.67 2.89
C LEU A 398 8.28 -8.05 3.56
N ARG A 399 8.96 -7.17 2.83
CA ARG A 399 10.14 -6.47 3.31
C ARG A 399 9.78 -5.01 3.56
N THR A 400 9.48 -4.69 4.81
CA THR A 400 9.22 -3.31 5.23
C THR A 400 10.45 -2.77 5.97
N GLY A 401 11.49 -2.35 5.24
CA GLY A 401 12.71 -1.73 5.81
C GLY A 401 13.95 -1.81 4.89
N ARG A 402 14.82 -0.78 4.95
CA ARG A 402 16.11 -0.75 4.20
C ARG A 402 17.13 -1.72 4.82
N ARG A 403 18.00 -2.28 3.97
CA ARG A 403 19.31 -2.80 4.39
C ARG A 403 20.26 -1.65 4.71
#